data_AF-A0A1Q5XM06-F1
#
_entry.id   AF-A0A1Q5XM06-F1
#
_cell.length_a   1.000
_cell.length_b   1.000
_cell.length_c   1.000
_cell.angle_alpha   90.00
_cell.angle_beta   90.00
_cell.angle_gamma   90.00
#
_symmetry.space_group_name_H-M   'P 1'
#
loop_
_entity.id
_entity.type
_entity.pdbx_description
1 polymer ?
#
loop_
_entity_poly.entity_id
_entity_poly.type
_entity_poly.pdbx_seq_one_letter_code
_entity_poly.pdbx_strand_id
1 'polypeptide(L)'
;MLYSGGNLHFKEEYSLDAQIDQTLNIGTEIQLAEGIVKNVKIGSIGLIRKVRQVMKAAPYKFSTSVGRDKWPATEDRAEVDWPLIEAAYREAFNLVLVDGLTDEEYEQANVEVLDTLLDRFL
;
A
#
# COMPACT_ATOMS: atom_id res chain seq x y z
N MET A 1 -1.69 -39.22 44.99
CA MET A 1 -0.90 -38.60 43.89
C MET A 1 -1.92 -38.15 42.86
N LEU A 2 -2.31 -36.86 42.80
CA LEU A 2 -1.66 -35.81 41.99
C LEU A 2 -1.44 -36.35 40.56
N TYR A 3 -2.13 -35.87 39.51
CA TYR A 3 -2.09 -34.49 39.04
C TYR A 3 -3.39 -33.97 38.41
N SER A 4 -3.68 -32.73 38.80
CA SER A 4 -4.44 -31.69 38.11
C SER A 4 -3.83 -31.32 36.75
N GLY A 5 -4.69 -31.00 35.80
CA GLY A 5 -4.60 -29.70 35.10
C GLY A 5 -3.78 -29.66 33.83
N GLY A 6 -4.44 -29.24 32.74
CA GLY A 6 -3.76 -28.83 31.52
C GLY A 6 -4.69 -28.60 30.35
N ASN A 7 -5.78 -27.86 30.55
CA ASN A 7 -6.58 -27.35 29.44
C ASN A 7 -5.71 -26.30 28.72
N LEU A 8 -5.13 -26.67 27.57
CA LEU A 8 -4.36 -25.77 26.71
C LEU A 8 -5.31 -24.76 26.05
N HIS A 9 -5.73 -23.76 26.82
CA HIS A 9 -6.22 -22.51 26.26
C HIS A 9 -5.01 -21.73 25.74
N PHE A 10 -4.71 -21.87 24.46
CA PHE A 10 -4.03 -20.82 23.71
C PHE A 10 -4.98 -19.61 23.68
N LYS A 11 -4.94 -18.78 24.72
CA LYS A 11 -5.35 -17.38 24.58
C LYS A 11 -4.13 -16.67 24.02
N GLU A 12 -4.14 -16.44 22.71
CA GLU A 12 -3.40 -15.31 22.17
C GLU A 12 -3.96 -14.07 22.86
N GLU A 13 -3.26 -13.58 23.87
CA GLU A 13 -3.47 -12.24 24.40
C GLU A 13 -3.08 -11.26 23.29
N TYR A 14 -4.05 -10.90 22.46
CA TYR A 14 -3.93 -9.72 21.62
C TYR A 14 -3.68 -8.54 22.57
N SER A 15 -2.53 -7.89 22.43
CA SER A 15 -2.24 -6.67 23.20
C SER A 15 -3.35 -5.65 22.96
N LEU A 16 -3.63 -4.84 23.97
CA LEU A 16 -4.64 -3.77 23.87
C LEU A 16 -4.35 -2.87 22.66
N ASP A 17 -3.07 -2.65 22.35
CA ASP A 17 -2.60 -1.89 21.20
C ASP A 17 -3.01 -2.54 19.87
N ALA A 18 -2.86 -3.85 19.71
CA ALA A 18 -3.29 -4.56 18.50
C ALA A 18 -4.83 -4.51 18.31
N GLN A 19 -5.60 -4.50 19.40
CA GLN A 19 -7.06 -4.34 19.34
C GLN A 19 -7.46 -2.90 18.96
N ILE A 20 -6.72 -1.90 19.45
CA ILE A 20 -6.91 -0.49 19.08
C ILE A 20 -6.56 -0.28 17.61
N ASP A 21 -5.43 -0.82 17.13
CA ASP A 21 -5.00 -0.72 15.73
C ASP A 21 -6.02 -1.34 14.77
N GLN A 22 -6.55 -2.52 15.10
CA GLN A 22 -7.64 -3.14 14.34
C GLN A 22 -8.91 -2.26 14.31
N THR A 23 -9.25 -1.63 15.44
CA THR A 23 -10.39 -0.71 15.53
C THR A 23 -10.15 0.54 14.66
N LEU A 24 -8.91 0.97 14.52
CA LEU A 24 -8.49 2.12 13.71
C LEU A 24 -8.18 1.77 12.25
N ASN A 25 -8.34 0.51 11.85
CA ASN A 25 -7.97 -0.01 10.53
C ASN A 25 -6.47 0.20 10.19
N ILE A 26 -5.59 0.13 11.18
CA ILE A 26 -4.14 0.21 11.03
C ILE A 26 -3.60 -1.21 10.89
N GLY A 27 -2.85 -1.46 9.83
CA GLY A 27 -2.25 -2.75 9.50
C GLY A 27 -0.73 -2.69 9.52
N THR A 28 -0.09 -3.45 8.63
CA THR A 28 1.37 -3.68 8.64
C THR A 28 2.18 -2.39 8.48
N GLU A 29 3.24 -2.27 9.28
CA GLU A 29 4.26 -1.23 9.13
C GLU A 29 5.19 -1.53 7.95
N ILE A 30 5.52 -0.50 7.17
CA ILE A 30 6.49 -0.56 6.07
C ILE A 30 7.50 0.57 6.20
N GLN A 31 8.75 0.27 5.85
CA GLN A 31 9.80 1.27 5.72
C GLN A 31 9.94 1.68 4.26
N LEU A 32 9.63 2.94 3.97
CA LEU A 32 9.71 3.50 2.62
C LEU A 32 11.12 4.02 2.32
N ALA A 33 11.82 4.57 3.31
CA ALA A 33 13.21 5.03 3.21
C ALA A 33 13.86 5.05 4.60
N GLU A 34 15.11 5.50 4.69
CA GLU A 34 15.74 5.77 5.98
C GLU A 34 14.93 6.86 6.72
N GLY A 35 14.43 6.55 7.91
CA GLY A 35 13.61 7.47 8.71
C GLY A 35 12.17 7.67 8.24
N ILE A 36 11.73 7.06 7.13
CA ILE A 36 10.35 7.14 6.63
C ILE A 36 9.65 5.80 6.84
N VAL A 37 8.82 5.74 7.88
CA VAL A 37 8.05 4.56 8.26
C VAL A 37 6.57 4.90 8.20
N LYS A 38 5.76 4.03 7.58
CA LYS A 38 4.33 4.22 7.39
C LYS A 38 3.57 2.95 7.75
N ASN A 39 2.32 3.12 8.16
CA ASN A 39 1.40 2.01 8.34
C ASN A 39 0.47 1.88 7.13
N VAL A 40 0.27 0.64 6.69
CA VAL A 40 -0.70 0.29 5.65
C VAL A 40 -2.06 0.06 6.30
N LYS A 41 -3.13 0.61 5.75
CA LYS A 41 -4.50 0.41 6.25
C LYS A 41 -4.92 -1.06 6.10
N ILE A 42 -5.79 -1.52 7.00
CA ILE A 42 -6.52 -2.77 6.81
C ILE A 42 -7.56 -2.56 5.70
N GLY A 43 -7.47 -3.35 4.64
CA GLY A 43 -8.33 -3.22 3.47
C GLY A 43 -9.78 -3.62 3.74
N SER A 44 -10.70 -2.64 3.77
CA SER A 44 -12.13 -2.93 3.66
C SER A 44 -12.50 -3.24 2.20
N ILE A 45 -13.61 -3.96 1.97
CA ILE A 45 -14.12 -4.26 0.62
C ILE A 45 -14.31 -2.96 -0.20
N GLY A 46 -14.80 -1.90 0.45
CA GLY A 46 -14.98 -0.59 -0.19
C GLY A 46 -13.66 0.04 -0.62
N LEU A 47 -12.65 -0.02 0.25
CA LEU A 47 -11.31 0.51 -0.04
C LEU A 47 -10.63 -0.28 -1.17
N ILE A 48 -10.68 -1.62 -1.11
CA ILE A 48 -10.15 -2.49 -2.17
C ILE A 48 -10.80 -2.17 -3.53
N ARG A 49 -12.12 -1.97 -3.57
CA ARG A 49 -12.83 -1.61 -4.81
C ARG A 49 -12.37 -0.24 -5.33
N LYS A 50 -12.19 0.74 -4.45
CA LYS A 50 -11.71 2.08 -4.82
C LYS A 50 -10.29 2.02 -5.38
N VAL A 51 -9.37 1.32 -4.72
CA VAL A 51 -8.00 1.12 -5.20
C VAL A 51 -8.01 0.44 -6.57
N ARG A 52 -8.76 -0.65 -6.75
CA ARG A 52 -8.89 -1.33 -8.05
C ARG A 52 -9.46 -0.43 -9.14
N GLN A 53 -10.36 0.50 -8.80
CA GLN A 53 -10.92 1.45 -9.76
C GLN A 53 -9.90 2.49 -10.20
N VAL A 54 -9.12 3.06 -9.27
CA VAL A 54 -8.02 3.99 -9.56
C VAL A 54 -6.97 3.30 -10.45
N MET A 55 -6.59 2.08 -10.10
CA MET A 55 -5.56 1.32 -10.82
C MET A 55 -5.96 0.86 -12.23
N LYS A 56 -7.23 1.01 -12.65
CA LYS A 56 -7.62 0.79 -14.07
C LYS A 56 -6.90 1.71 -15.03
N ALA A 57 -6.47 2.89 -14.57
CA ALA A 57 -5.72 3.86 -15.36
C ALA A 57 -4.22 3.54 -15.45
N ALA A 58 -3.73 2.53 -14.71
CA ALA A 58 -2.31 2.22 -14.56
C ALA A 58 -1.99 0.78 -15.04
N PRO A 59 -1.90 0.55 -16.37
CA PRO A 59 -1.61 -0.77 -16.91
C PRO A 59 -0.11 -1.16 -16.82
N TYR A 60 0.76 -0.22 -16.44
CA TYR A 60 2.20 -0.43 -16.30
C TYR A 60 2.60 -0.33 -14.83
N LYS A 61 3.74 -0.93 -14.48
CA LYS A 61 4.32 -0.85 -13.13
C LYS A 61 4.70 0.58 -12.75
N PHE A 62 4.64 0.89 -11.46
CA PHE A 62 5.01 2.21 -10.93
C PHE A 62 6.47 2.54 -11.24
N SER A 63 7.36 1.57 -11.03
CA SER A 63 8.79 1.69 -11.36
C SER A 63 9.05 2.04 -12.83
N THR A 64 8.10 1.74 -13.73
CA THR A 64 8.18 2.06 -15.16
C THR A 64 7.57 3.41 -15.50
N SER A 65 6.62 3.91 -14.71
CA SER A 65 5.94 5.19 -14.99
C SER A 65 6.62 6.40 -14.37
N VAL A 66 7.30 6.22 -13.24
CA VAL A 66 7.82 7.33 -12.43
C VAL A 66 8.77 8.25 -13.20
N GLY A 67 8.51 9.56 -13.15
CA GLY A 67 9.36 10.60 -13.70
C GLY A 67 9.41 10.64 -15.24
N ARG A 68 8.48 9.98 -15.93
CA ARG A 68 8.44 9.94 -17.40
C ARG A 68 7.44 10.93 -17.98
N ASP A 69 7.85 11.57 -19.06
CA ASP A 69 6.98 12.40 -19.86
C ASP A 69 6.05 11.58 -20.73
N LYS A 70 4.87 12.15 -21.01
CA LYS A 70 3.88 11.59 -21.93
C LYS A 70 4.49 11.20 -23.27
N TRP A 71 4.20 9.99 -23.70
CA TRP A 71 4.62 9.44 -24.97
C TRP A 71 3.53 9.63 -26.03
N PRO A 72 3.79 10.40 -27.09
CA PRO A 72 2.82 10.57 -28.16
C PRO A 72 2.61 9.24 -28.90
N ALA A 73 1.44 9.10 -29.52
CA ALA A 73 1.18 8.02 -30.45
C ALA A 73 2.15 8.09 -31.65
N THR A 74 2.61 6.92 -32.10
CA THR A 74 3.35 6.73 -33.34
C THR A 74 2.62 5.70 -34.19
N GLU A 75 3.03 5.48 -35.45
CA GLU A 75 2.40 4.48 -36.32
C GLU A 75 2.40 3.07 -35.68
N ASP A 76 3.44 2.72 -34.92
CA ASP A 76 3.60 1.40 -34.28
C ASP A 76 3.25 1.35 -32.78
N ARG A 77 2.84 2.45 -32.16
CA ARG A 77 2.63 2.53 -30.70
C ARG A 77 1.50 3.47 -30.32
N ALA A 78 0.61 2.99 -29.46
CA ALA A 78 -0.38 3.85 -28.82
C ALA A 78 0.28 4.94 -27.95
N GLU A 79 -0.46 6.02 -27.74
CA GLU A 79 -0.12 7.04 -26.76
C GLU A 79 -0.03 6.43 -25.35
N VAL A 80 0.97 6.84 -24.56
CA VAL A 80 1.09 6.45 -23.15
C VAL A 80 1.23 7.70 -22.31
N ASP A 81 0.24 7.94 -21.46
CA ASP A 81 0.23 9.06 -20.51
C ASP A 81 0.87 8.62 -19.19
N TRP A 82 2.20 8.62 -19.15
CA TRP A 82 2.96 8.25 -17.94
C TRP A 82 2.64 9.12 -16.72
N PRO A 83 2.49 10.46 -16.84
CA PRO A 83 2.06 11.29 -15.72
C PRO A 83 0.70 10.88 -15.15
N LEU A 84 -0.26 10.49 -15.99
CA LEU A 84 -1.56 9.99 -15.52
C LEU A 84 -1.42 8.66 -14.76
N ILE A 85 -0.57 7.75 -15.25
CA ILE A 85 -0.30 6.46 -14.60
C ILE A 85 0.36 6.69 -13.24
N GLU A 86 1.37 7.56 -13.18
CA GLU A 86 2.05 7.92 -11.94
C GLU A 86 1.07 8.56 -10.94
N ALA A 87 0.23 9.49 -11.39
CA ALA A 87 -0.81 10.11 -10.56
C ALA A 87 -1.79 9.07 -9.97
N ALA A 88 -2.18 8.06 -10.75
CA ALA A 88 -3.03 6.97 -10.26
C ALA A 88 -2.35 6.15 -9.15
N TYR A 89 -1.05 5.86 -9.29
CA TYR A 89 -0.28 5.21 -8.22
C TYR A 89 -0.20 6.09 -6.97
N ARG A 90 0.08 7.38 -7.12
CA ARG A 90 0.13 8.33 -6.00
C ARG A 90 -1.21 8.42 -5.27
N GLU A 91 -2.32 8.45 -5.99
CA GLU A 91 -3.65 8.38 -5.40
C GLU A 91 -3.85 7.05 -4.66
N ALA A 92 -3.49 5.91 -5.26
CA ALA A 92 -3.61 4.61 -4.64
C ALA A 92 -2.78 4.48 -3.35
N PHE A 93 -1.54 4.98 -3.33
CA PHE A 93 -0.69 5.02 -2.14
C PHE A 93 -1.33 5.83 -1.02
N ASN A 94 -1.88 7.00 -1.33
CA ASN A 94 -2.60 7.83 -0.36
C ASN A 94 -3.88 7.17 0.18
N LEU A 95 -4.52 6.31 -0.62
CA LEU A 95 -5.65 5.53 -0.14
C LEU A 95 -5.23 4.45 0.85
N VAL A 96 -4.11 3.76 0.60
CA VAL A 96 -3.71 2.59 1.39
C VAL A 96 -2.79 2.91 2.57
N LEU A 97 -2.08 4.04 2.58
CA LEU A 97 -1.26 4.46 3.72
C LEU A 97 -2.12 5.25 4.71
N VAL A 98 -1.94 4.98 6.02
CA VAL A 98 -2.73 5.61 7.11
C VAL A 98 -2.68 7.13 7.02
N ASP A 99 -1.48 7.70 6.92
CA ASP A 99 -1.23 9.14 6.85
C ASP A 99 -1.00 9.65 5.42
N GLY A 100 -1.17 8.78 4.42
CA GLY A 100 -0.75 9.06 3.05
C GLY A 100 0.77 9.17 2.88
N LEU A 101 1.16 9.74 1.75
CA LEU A 101 2.54 9.95 1.33
C LEU A 101 2.69 11.40 0.84
N THR A 102 3.49 12.19 1.56
CA THR A 102 3.75 13.58 1.15
C THR A 102 4.66 13.63 -0.08
N ASP A 103 4.75 14.79 -0.73
CA ASP A 103 5.66 14.99 -1.87
C ASP A 103 7.12 14.72 -1.47
N GLU A 104 7.54 15.24 -0.31
CA GLU A 104 8.91 15.07 0.20
C GLU A 104 9.22 13.61 0.52
N GLU A 105 8.27 12.89 1.10
CA GLU A 105 8.43 11.46 1.39
C GLU A 105 8.43 10.63 0.12
N TYR A 106 7.63 11.01 -0.88
CA TYR A 106 7.57 10.36 -2.17
C TYR A 106 8.90 10.43 -2.91
N GLU A 107 9.54 11.61 -2.96
CA GLU A 107 10.83 11.80 -3.63
C GLU A 107 11.97 11.00 -2.98
N GLN A 108 11.85 10.67 -1.70
CA GLN A 108 12.84 9.90 -0.94
C GLN A 108 12.51 8.39 -0.89
N ALA A 109 11.29 8.01 -1.26
CA ALA A 109 10.81 6.64 -1.10
C ALA A 109 11.55 5.66 -2.02
N ASN A 110 11.79 4.46 -1.51
CA ASN A 110 12.29 3.35 -2.29
C ASN A 110 11.19 2.88 -3.27
N VAL A 111 11.48 3.08 -4.56
CA VAL A 111 10.59 2.70 -5.65
C VAL A 111 10.20 1.23 -5.62
N GLU A 112 11.10 0.32 -5.25
CA GLU A 112 10.79 -1.13 -5.17
C GLU A 112 9.77 -1.45 -4.07
N VAL A 113 9.86 -0.74 -2.94
CA VAL A 113 8.89 -0.88 -1.84
C VAL A 113 7.52 -0.40 -2.30
N LEU A 114 7.46 0.75 -2.99
CA LEU A 114 6.21 1.28 -3.56
C LEU A 114 5.62 0.38 -4.66
N ASP A 115 6.46 -0.18 -5.54
CA ASP A 115 6.03 -1.06 -6.64
C ASP A 115 5.35 -2.33 -6.11
N THR A 116 5.74 -2.81 -4.92
CA THR A 116 5.17 -4.01 -4.28
C THR A 116 4.08 -3.70 -3.25
N LEU A 117 3.84 -2.44 -2.90
CA LEU A 117 2.89 -2.04 -1.87
C LEU A 117 1.46 -2.47 -2.19
N LEU A 118 0.99 -2.18 -3.41
CA LEU A 118 -0.37 -2.49 -3.82
C LEU A 118 -0.59 -4.00 -4.02
N ASP A 119 0.45 -4.74 -4.42
CA ASP A 119 0.40 -6.21 -4.52
C ASP A 119 0.21 -6.87 -3.15
N ARG A 120 0.76 -6.27 -2.08
CA ARG A 120 0.58 -6.75 -0.70
C ARG A 120 -0.78 -6.36 -0.12
N PHE A 121 -1.38 -5.29 -0.62
CA PHE A 121 -2.65 -4.76 -0.13
C PHE A 121 -3.87 -5.43 -0.78
N LEU A 122 -3.76 -5.88 -2.04
CA LEU A 122 -4.87 -6.39 -2.87
C LEU A 122 -5.02 -7.91 -2.90
#